data_AF-A0A7C3J3B7-F1
#
_entry.id   AF-A0A7C3J3B7-F1
#
_cell.length_a   1.000
_cell.length_b   1.000
_cell.length_c   1.000
_cell.angle_alpha   90.00
_cell.angle_beta   90.00
_cell.angle_gamma   90.00
#
_symmetry.space_group_name_H-M   'P 1'
#
loop_
_entity.id
_entity.type
_entity.pdbx_description
1 polymer ?
#
loop_
_entity_poly.entity_id
_entity_poly.type
_entity_poly.pdbx_seq_one_letter_code
_entity_poly.pdbx_strand_id
1 'polypeptide(L)'
;MAAWVGLAFGATTPRGPKKEEAKGPSALELSGAEHRLKNFEDQVERAHGQPVKLSHDANQALERIKKLKEKYPDHEKVEELFQRARKALLAASGKTKELGPEATAYRLNEKKLQGMFLDVAKLEWERFQKEMAASKQLIETPFPAPSHKSVSPDDMVGKVVVLDEFIYPTNQFLELGREFVHVGSGTKGHYFVELSGRPWLGAYEAVKRYRRFINHDVPEGGSWTLVGRITGLELLVPQAGKEKTVGVQWGWSVEPMAIWVPDRTFAWANPHAEKGGQFAGEPEMEKIKGALYTVKSVPDDATPEQVVQTFITAIKEKNYPLYLDCIDPNRRTTPTALSLCLYHWDWHQSRFADLYCHVEVGKAETRVLKGFDPGRGDIKTFFLSEEDKAKIAKHAGELVEEAELKTVAYDERGLQYGSPKPRFLKRIERGRWYITNYPQPF
;
A
#
# COMPACT_ATOMS: atom_id res chain seq x y z
N MET A 1 -19.63 52.74 77.81
CA MET A 1 -18.62 53.72 78.27
C MET A 1 -17.33 53.44 77.50
N ALA A 2 -16.65 54.34 76.82
CA ALA A 2 -16.80 55.76 76.57
C ALA A 2 -16.20 56.05 75.19
N ALA A 3 -16.72 57.06 74.50
CA ALA A 3 -16.21 57.57 73.24
C ALA A 3 -14.82 58.20 73.41
N TRP A 4 -14.00 58.17 72.36
CA TRP A 4 -13.11 59.29 72.03
C TRP A 4 -13.02 59.48 70.52
N VAL A 5 -13.36 60.69 70.12
CA VAL A 5 -13.28 61.28 68.79
C VAL A 5 -11.87 61.84 68.61
N GLY A 6 -11.29 61.66 67.43
CA GLY A 6 -10.06 62.31 67.01
C GLY A 6 -10.11 62.63 65.51
N LEU A 7 -10.51 63.86 65.20
CA LEU A 7 -10.48 64.47 63.87
C LEU A 7 -9.04 64.94 63.57
N ALA A 8 -8.51 64.60 62.40
CA ALA A 8 -7.40 65.36 61.81
C ALA A 8 -7.49 65.37 60.27
N PHE A 9 -7.37 66.59 59.78
CA PHE A 9 -7.47 67.09 58.41
C PHE A 9 -6.60 66.40 57.36
N GLY A 10 -7.18 66.21 56.17
CA GLY A 10 -6.74 66.92 54.97
C GLY A 10 -5.44 66.47 54.28
N ALA A 11 -5.60 65.71 53.20
CA ALA A 11 -4.81 65.89 51.98
C ALA A 11 -5.60 65.38 50.78
N THR A 12 -6.22 66.31 50.06
CA THR A 12 -6.74 66.11 48.70
C THR A 12 -5.56 65.86 47.76
N THR A 13 -5.29 64.61 47.43
CA THR A 13 -4.49 64.28 46.25
C THR A 13 -5.37 64.39 44.99
N PRO A 14 -4.88 65.02 43.91
CA PRO A 14 -5.68 65.27 42.73
C PRO A 14 -6.03 63.95 42.04
N ARG A 15 -7.30 63.79 41.65
CA ARG A 15 -7.70 62.83 40.61
C ARG A 15 -6.89 63.16 39.36
N GLY A 16 -5.86 62.36 39.11
CA GLY A 16 -5.18 62.33 37.82
C GLY A 16 -6.20 62.07 36.69
N PRO A 17 -5.94 62.60 35.49
CA PRO A 17 -6.91 62.56 34.40
C PRO A 17 -7.30 61.11 34.10
N LYS A 18 -8.61 60.89 33.88
CA LYS A 18 -9.14 59.67 33.27
C LYS A 18 -8.27 59.37 32.04
N LYS A 19 -7.57 58.23 32.05
CA LYS A 19 -6.94 57.68 30.85
C LYS A 19 -8.00 57.67 29.76
N GLU A 20 -7.74 58.40 28.68
CA GLU A 20 -8.44 58.26 27.42
C GLU A 20 -8.54 56.76 27.10
N GLU A 21 -9.75 56.29 26.81
CA GLU A 21 -9.96 54.96 26.25
C GLU A 21 -9.10 54.87 24.99
N ALA A 22 -8.05 54.06 25.06
CA ALA A 22 -7.22 53.77 23.91
C ALA A 22 -8.13 53.26 22.79
N LYS A 23 -8.19 53.98 21.66
CA LYS A 23 -8.98 53.65 20.45
C LYS A 23 -8.47 52.38 19.73
N GLY A 24 -7.85 51.45 20.45
CA GLY A 24 -7.26 50.25 19.88
C GLY A 24 -7.01 49.17 20.94
N PRO A 25 -6.74 47.94 20.49
CA PRO A 25 -6.44 46.82 21.37
C PRO A 25 -5.21 47.09 22.24
N SER A 26 -5.23 46.60 23.47
CA SER A 26 -4.08 46.74 24.37
C SER A 26 -2.90 45.91 23.87
N ALA A 27 -1.67 46.36 24.19
CA ALA A 27 -0.44 45.63 23.82
C ALA A 27 -0.42 44.20 24.39
N LEU A 28 -1.07 43.97 25.54
CA LEU A 28 -1.20 42.65 26.15
C LEU A 28 -2.17 41.74 25.38
N GLU A 29 -3.26 42.29 24.86
CA GLU A 29 -4.23 41.56 24.02
C GLU A 29 -3.61 41.13 22.68
N LEU A 30 -2.88 42.05 22.03
CA LEU A 30 -2.18 41.75 20.77
C LEU A 30 -1.07 40.71 20.95
N SER A 31 -0.17 40.90 21.92
CA SER A 31 0.93 39.96 22.18
C SER A 31 0.45 38.58 22.64
N GLY A 32 -0.63 38.53 23.44
CA GLY A 32 -1.24 37.28 23.86
C GLY A 32 -1.93 36.52 22.72
N ALA A 33 -2.51 37.22 21.74
CA ALA A 33 -3.09 36.60 20.54
C ALA A 33 -1.97 36.12 19.60
N GLU A 34 -0.94 36.93 19.40
CA GLU A 34 0.21 36.61 18.55
C GLU A 34 0.99 35.38 19.03
N HIS A 35 1.30 35.29 20.33
CA HIS A 35 2.03 34.14 20.87
C HIS A 35 1.26 32.82 20.66
N ARG A 36 -0.06 32.82 20.88
CA ARG A 36 -0.89 31.63 20.69
C ARG A 36 -1.07 31.29 19.21
N LEU A 37 -1.18 32.30 18.35
CA LEU A 37 -1.19 32.10 16.90
C LEU A 37 0.09 31.46 16.42
N LYS A 38 1.25 31.91 16.93
CA LYS A 38 2.55 31.32 16.62
C LYS A 38 2.61 29.84 16.99
N ASN A 39 2.13 29.46 18.17
CA ASN A 39 2.07 28.05 18.56
C ASN A 39 1.19 27.21 17.62
N PHE A 40 0.09 27.79 17.12
CA PHE A 40 -0.76 27.14 16.13
C PHE A 40 -0.06 27.04 14.76
N GLU A 41 0.61 28.10 14.31
CA GLU A 41 1.43 28.10 13.09
C GLU A 41 2.53 27.03 13.16
N ASP A 42 3.27 26.95 14.27
CA ASP A 42 4.29 25.93 14.51
C ASP A 42 3.70 24.51 14.49
N GLN A 43 2.49 24.33 15.05
CA GLN A 43 1.78 23.05 15.02
C GLN A 43 1.45 22.64 13.58
N VAL A 44 0.98 23.57 12.76
CA VAL A 44 0.65 23.35 11.34
C VAL A 44 1.91 23.10 10.51
N GLU A 45 2.99 23.82 10.78
CA GLU A 45 4.28 23.63 10.11
C GLU A 45 4.85 22.24 10.36
N ARG A 46 4.80 21.76 11.62
CA ARG A 46 5.22 20.39 12.00
C ARG A 46 4.37 19.30 11.33
N ALA A 47 3.14 19.62 10.97
CA ALA A 47 2.27 18.67 10.26
C ALA A 47 2.66 18.53 8.78
N HIS A 48 3.54 19.38 8.25
CA HIS A 48 4.09 19.29 6.88
C HIS A 48 3.02 19.12 5.78
N GLY A 49 1.87 19.80 5.94
CA GLY A 49 0.75 19.76 4.99
C GLY A 49 -0.31 18.70 5.29
N GLN A 50 -0.18 17.93 6.37
CA GLN A 50 -1.24 17.04 6.85
C GLN A 50 -2.37 17.82 7.52
N PRO A 51 -3.62 17.32 7.45
CA PRO A 51 -4.71 17.84 8.26
C PRO A 51 -4.38 17.75 9.75
N VAL A 52 -4.61 18.84 10.46
CA VAL A 52 -4.38 18.93 11.91
C VAL A 52 -5.71 19.14 12.60
N LYS A 53 -6.04 18.25 13.55
CA LYS A 53 -7.15 18.50 14.45
C LYS A 53 -6.82 19.70 15.35
N LEU A 54 -7.69 20.69 15.36
CA LEU A 54 -7.52 21.89 16.18
C LEU A 54 -7.43 21.52 17.67
N SER A 55 -6.30 21.88 18.30
CA SER A 55 -6.10 21.74 19.73
C SER A 55 -6.95 22.74 20.51
N HIS A 56 -7.11 22.54 21.82
CA HIS A 56 -7.80 23.50 22.68
C HIS A 56 -7.16 24.90 22.58
N ASP A 57 -5.83 24.96 22.57
CA ASP A 57 -5.07 26.21 22.47
C ASP A 57 -5.24 26.89 21.11
N ALA A 58 -5.28 26.11 20.01
CA ALA A 58 -5.54 26.63 18.67
C ALA A 58 -6.96 27.22 18.56
N ASN A 59 -7.97 26.54 19.11
CA ASN A 59 -9.34 27.06 19.16
C ASN A 59 -9.43 28.36 19.97
N GLN A 60 -8.78 28.42 21.13
CA GLN A 60 -8.72 29.65 21.92
C GLN A 60 -7.99 30.80 21.19
N ALA A 61 -6.94 30.50 20.43
CA ALA A 61 -6.23 31.49 19.63
C ALA A 61 -7.15 32.11 18.56
N LEU A 62 -7.86 31.26 17.81
CA LEU A 62 -8.81 31.68 16.77
C LEU A 62 -9.98 32.48 17.36
N GLU A 63 -10.54 32.06 18.49
CA GLU A 63 -11.61 32.78 19.19
C GLU A 63 -11.18 34.17 19.65
N ARG A 64 -9.95 34.31 20.17
CA ARG A 64 -9.40 35.60 20.60
C ARG A 64 -9.17 36.54 19.42
N ILE A 65 -8.62 36.03 18.33
CA ILE A 65 -8.40 36.82 17.10
C ILE A 65 -9.74 37.24 16.49
N LYS A 66 -10.75 36.35 16.49
CA LYS A 66 -12.13 36.67 16.09
C LYS A 66 -12.69 37.83 16.93
N LYS A 67 -12.62 37.73 18.26
CA LYS A 67 -13.09 38.80 19.18
C LYS A 67 -12.36 40.13 18.95
N LEU A 68 -11.05 40.09 18.67
CA LEU A 68 -10.28 41.29 18.34
C LEU A 68 -10.71 41.91 17.02
N LYS A 69 -10.96 41.09 15.98
CA LYS A 69 -11.42 41.55 14.66
C LYS A 69 -12.83 42.13 14.70
N GLU A 70 -13.71 41.54 15.52
CA GLU A 70 -15.07 42.07 15.76
C GLU A 70 -15.04 43.40 16.51
N LYS A 71 -14.14 43.55 17.50
CA LYS A 71 -14.04 44.76 18.33
C LYS A 71 -13.27 45.91 17.67
N TYR A 72 -12.29 45.59 16.81
CA TYR A 72 -11.42 46.56 16.14
C TYR A 72 -11.25 46.21 14.65
N PRO A 73 -12.30 46.37 13.83
CA PRO A 73 -12.32 45.88 12.45
C PRO A 73 -11.30 46.58 11.54
N ASP A 74 -11.02 47.85 11.77
CA ASP A 74 -10.14 48.67 10.91
C ASP A 74 -8.69 48.78 11.43
N HIS A 75 -8.34 48.01 12.46
CA HIS A 75 -7.01 48.07 13.06
C HIS A 75 -6.00 47.16 12.32
N GLU A 76 -4.97 47.75 11.74
CA GLU A 76 -3.97 47.09 10.87
C GLU A 76 -3.36 45.82 11.48
N LYS A 77 -2.87 45.88 12.73
CA LYS A 77 -2.27 44.69 13.39
C LYS A 77 -3.28 43.57 13.69
N VAL A 78 -4.55 43.90 13.85
CA VAL A 78 -5.61 42.89 14.06
C VAL A 78 -5.93 42.21 12.74
N GLU A 79 -5.92 42.97 11.63
CA GLU A 79 -6.06 42.41 10.29
C GLU A 79 -4.89 41.48 9.93
N GLU A 80 -3.66 41.85 10.28
CA GLU A 80 -2.49 40.99 10.08
C GLU A 80 -2.63 39.65 10.82
N LEU A 81 -3.00 39.69 12.11
CA LEU A 81 -3.26 38.49 12.91
C LEU A 81 -4.39 37.65 12.33
N PHE A 82 -5.45 38.28 11.81
CA PHE A 82 -6.57 37.60 11.17
C PHE A 82 -6.16 36.89 9.88
N GLN A 83 -5.37 37.54 9.01
CA GLN A 83 -4.89 36.92 7.78
C GLN A 83 -3.93 35.77 8.05
N ARG A 84 -3.04 35.91 9.05
CA ARG A 84 -2.17 34.82 9.53
C ARG A 84 -2.99 33.64 10.08
N ALA A 85 -3.98 33.90 10.92
CA ALA A 85 -4.89 32.88 11.43
C ALA A 85 -5.67 32.16 10.33
N ARG A 86 -6.18 32.90 9.34
CA ARG A 86 -6.85 32.34 8.16
C ARG A 86 -5.91 31.43 7.37
N LYS A 87 -4.68 31.88 7.12
CA LYS A 87 -3.66 31.09 6.41
C LYS A 87 -3.31 29.80 7.18
N ALA A 88 -3.12 29.90 8.49
CA ALA A 88 -2.85 28.75 9.35
C ALA A 88 -4.03 27.77 9.37
N LEU A 89 -5.27 28.26 9.43
CA LEU A 89 -6.48 27.43 9.40
C LEU A 89 -6.67 26.69 8.06
N LEU A 90 -6.40 27.38 6.94
CA LEU A 90 -6.40 26.75 5.62
C LEU A 90 -5.32 25.67 5.53
N ALA A 91 -4.10 25.97 5.98
CA ALA A 91 -3.00 25.00 6.01
C ALA A 91 -3.26 23.82 6.97
N ALA A 92 -3.95 24.06 8.09
CA ALA A 92 -4.39 23.03 9.05
C ALA A 92 -5.45 22.09 8.47
N SER A 93 -6.18 22.52 7.44
CA SER A 93 -7.14 21.66 6.72
C SER A 93 -6.43 20.66 5.80
N GLY A 94 -5.11 20.80 5.63
CA GLY A 94 -4.26 19.98 4.77
C GLY A 94 -3.99 20.64 3.43
N LYS A 95 -2.85 20.30 2.82
CA LYS A 95 -2.53 20.74 1.46
C LYS A 95 -3.39 19.95 0.47
N THR A 96 -4.12 20.68 -0.38
CA THR A 96 -4.95 20.11 -1.42
C THR A 96 -4.39 20.46 -2.79
N LYS A 97 -4.55 19.54 -3.74
CA LYS A 97 -4.21 19.72 -5.15
C LYS A 97 -5.39 19.31 -6.00
N GLU A 98 -5.73 20.10 -7.01
CA GLU A 98 -6.70 19.68 -8.02
C GLU A 98 -6.07 18.57 -8.87
N LEU A 99 -6.70 17.39 -8.85
CA LEU A 99 -6.26 16.23 -9.62
C LEU A 99 -7.15 16.08 -10.85
N GLY A 100 -6.52 15.87 -12.01
CA GLY A 100 -7.26 15.54 -13.23
C GLY A 100 -7.63 14.05 -13.28
N PRO A 101 -8.48 13.64 -14.25
CA PRO A 101 -8.92 12.26 -14.42
C PRO A 101 -7.77 11.25 -14.61
N GLU A 102 -6.61 11.71 -15.08
CA GLU A 102 -5.39 10.92 -15.26
C GLU A 102 -4.85 10.35 -13.95
N ALA A 103 -5.12 11.00 -12.81
CA ALA A 103 -4.66 10.53 -11.50
C ALA A 103 -5.17 9.13 -11.16
N THR A 104 -6.37 8.77 -11.64
CA THR A 104 -7.02 7.47 -11.41
C THR A 104 -7.13 6.59 -12.66
N ALA A 105 -6.63 7.05 -13.82
CA ALA A 105 -6.79 6.35 -15.09
C ALA A 105 -6.23 4.91 -15.07
N TYR A 106 -5.15 4.67 -14.32
CA TYR A 106 -4.57 3.34 -14.16
C TYR A 106 -5.54 2.31 -13.57
N ARG A 107 -6.50 2.73 -12.74
CA ARG A 107 -7.51 1.83 -12.16
C ARG A 107 -8.53 1.37 -13.19
N LEU A 108 -8.85 2.20 -14.18
CA LEU A 108 -9.65 1.79 -15.33
C LEU A 108 -8.88 0.79 -16.19
N ASN A 109 -7.56 0.98 -16.35
CA ASN A 109 -6.71 0.01 -17.04
C ASN A 109 -6.59 -1.31 -16.26
N GLU A 110 -6.54 -1.28 -14.93
CA GLU A 110 -6.60 -2.48 -14.10
C GLU A 110 -7.90 -3.25 -14.32
N LYS A 111 -9.07 -2.58 -14.38
CA LYS A 111 -10.34 -3.24 -14.72
C LYS A 111 -10.34 -3.87 -16.11
N LYS A 112 -9.74 -3.21 -17.11
CA LYS A 112 -9.58 -3.78 -18.46
C LYS A 112 -8.69 -5.03 -18.43
N LEU A 113 -7.56 -4.95 -17.73
CA LEU A 113 -6.64 -6.08 -17.54
C LEU A 113 -7.36 -7.26 -16.87
N GLN A 114 -8.13 -7.00 -15.82
CA GLN A 114 -8.95 -8.02 -15.14
C GLN A 114 -9.93 -8.69 -16.11
N GLY A 115 -10.62 -7.90 -16.95
CA GLY A 115 -11.53 -8.42 -17.98
C GLY A 115 -10.83 -9.33 -18.98
N MET A 116 -9.68 -8.91 -19.51
CA MET A 116 -8.89 -9.73 -20.45
C MET A 116 -8.50 -11.09 -19.87
N PHE A 117 -8.06 -11.12 -18.60
CA PHE A 117 -7.70 -12.38 -17.94
C PHE A 117 -8.93 -13.21 -17.55
N LEU A 118 -10.06 -12.57 -17.23
CA LEU A 118 -11.31 -13.28 -16.96
C LEU A 118 -11.83 -13.98 -18.22
N ASP A 119 -11.72 -13.37 -19.39
CA ASP A 119 -12.13 -13.98 -20.66
C ASP A 119 -11.28 -15.24 -20.94
N VAL A 120 -9.96 -15.17 -20.74
CA VAL A 120 -9.07 -16.33 -20.84
C VAL A 120 -9.42 -17.39 -19.80
N ALA A 121 -9.69 -16.98 -18.56
CA ALA A 121 -10.07 -17.88 -17.48
C ALA A 121 -11.37 -18.63 -17.76
N LYS A 122 -12.39 -17.96 -18.30
CA LYS A 122 -13.66 -18.59 -18.69
C LYS A 122 -13.46 -19.64 -19.79
N LEU A 123 -12.68 -19.32 -20.82
CA LEU A 123 -12.38 -20.26 -21.91
C LEU A 123 -11.65 -21.51 -21.41
N GLU A 124 -10.61 -21.33 -20.58
CA GLU A 124 -9.86 -22.45 -20.01
C GLU A 124 -10.71 -23.26 -19.02
N TRP A 125 -11.57 -22.61 -18.24
CA TRP A 125 -12.50 -23.28 -17.34
C TRP A 125 -13.53 -24.12 -18.09
N GLU A 126 -14.17 -23.57 -19.13
CA GLU A 126 -15.10 -24.31 -19.98
C GLU A 126 -14.44 -25.51 -20.65
N ARG A 127 -13.20 -25.33 -21.15
CA ARG A 127 -12.41 -26.42 -21.72
C ARG A 127 -12.15 -27.50 -20.69
N PHE A 128 -11.70 -27.12 -19.50
CA PHE A 128 -11.43 -28.03 -18.40
C PHE A 128 -12.69 -28.81 -17.99
N GLN A 129 -13.85 -28.15 -17.88
CA GLN A 129 -15.13 -28.80 -17.60
C GLN A 129 -15.51 -29.83 -18.67
N LYS A 130 -15.32 -29.52 -19.96
CA LYS A 130 -15.57 -30.46 -21.07
C LYS A 130 -14.66 -31.68 -21.00
N GLU A 131 -13.36 -31.48 -20.72
CA GLU A 131 -12.39 -32.57 -20.56
C GLU A 131 -12.77 -33.47 -19.37
N MET A 132 -13.21 -32.89 -18.25
CA MET A 132 -13.67 -33.65 -17.08
C MET A 132 -14.95 -34.43 -17.36
N ALA A 133 -15.92 -33.83 -18.04
CA ALA A 133 -17.15 -34.53 -18.43
C ALA A 133 -16.85 -35.73 -19.36
N ALA A 134 -15.89 -35.59 -20.28
CA ALA A 134 -15.47 -36.66 -21.19
C ALA A 134 -14.74 -37.82 -20.47
N SER A 135 -14.11 -37.56 -19.32
CA SER A 135 -13.33 -38.56 -18.57
C SER A 135 -14.16 -39.70 -17.98
N LYS A 136 -15.49 -39.54 -17.84
CA LYS A 136 -16.40 -40.43 -17.10
C LYS A 136 -16.01 -40.69 -15.63
N GLN A 137 -15.05 -39.92 -15.09
CA GLN A 137 -14.64 -39.97 -13.68
C GLN A 137 -15.37 -38.93 -12.85
N LEU A 138 -16.02 -37.95 -13.48
CA LEU A 138 -16.77 -36.89 -12.82
C LEU A 138 -18.00 -37.43 -12.09
N ILE A 139 -18.16 -37.03 -10.84
CA ILE A 139 -19.40 -37.17 -10.07
C ILE A 139 -20.30 -36.00 -10.47
N GLU A 140 -21.34 -36.27 -11.24
CA GLU A 140 -22.25 -35.23 -11.75
C GLU A 140 -22.98 -34.49 -10.63
N THR A 141 -23.31 -35.19 -9.54
CA THR A 141 -24.02 -34.63 -8.38
C THR A 141 -23.19 -34.87 -7.11
N PRO A 142 -22.39 -33.88 -6.67
CA PRO A 142 -21.51 -34.02 -5.50
C PRO A 142 -22.29 -34.04 -4.17
N PHE A 143 -23.46 -33.42 -4.11
CA PHE A 143 -24.28 -33.37 -2.89
C PHE A 143 -25.71 -33.87 -3.16
N PRO A 144 -26.31 -34.68 -2.25
CA PRO A 144 -25.70 -35.23 -1.04
C PRO A 144 -24.53 -36.17 -1.36
N ALA A 145 -23.47 -36.09 -0.55
CA ALA A 145 -22.27 -36.87 -0.74
C ALA A 145 -22.62 -38.37 -0.65
N PRO A 146 -22.05 -39.22 -1.54
CA PRO A 146 -22.30 -40.66 -1.50
C PRO A 146 -22.02 -41.23 -0.11
N SER A 147 -22.97 -41.98 0.46
CA SER A 147 -22.81 -42.54 1.80
C SER A 147 -21.80 -43.67 1.78
N HIS A 148 -20.85 -43.65 2.73
CA HIS A 148 -19.89 -44.73 2.96
C HIS A 148 -20.54 -46.07 3.29
N LYS A 149 -21.84 -46.08 3.67
CA LYS A 149 -22.60 -47.30 3.92
C LYS A 149 -23.17 -47.94 2.65
N SER A 150 -23.27 -47.17 1.57
CA SER A 150 -23.89 -47.61 0.32
C SER A 150 -22.93 -47.71 -0.86
N VAL A 151 -21.75 -47.09 -0.76
CA VAL A 151 -20.73 -47.09 -1.81
C VAL A 151 -19.39 -47.50 -1.22
N SER A 152 -18.68 -48.41 -1.92
CA SER A 152 -17.34 -48.83 -1.52
C SER A 152 -16.34 -47.69 -1.71
N PRO A 153 -15.34 -47.52 -0.82
CA PRO A 153 -14.25 -46.60 -1.06
C PRO A 153 -13.52 -46.84 -2.39
N ASP A 154 -13.33 -48.09 -2.79
CA ASP A 154 -12.62 -48.45 -4.03
C ASP A 154 -13.34 -47.94 -5.29
N ASP A 155 -14.67 -47.83 -5.26
CA ASP A 155 -15.48 -47.30 -6.37
C ASP A 155 -15.38 -45.77 -6.49
N MET A 156 -15.02 -45.11 -5.38
CA MET A 156 -14.97 -43.66 -5.24
C MET A 156 -13.56 -43.11 -5.47
N VAL A 157 -12.52 -43.86 -5.13
CA VAL A 157 -11.13 -43.46 -5.36
C VAL A 157 -10.89 -43.20 -6.85
N GLY A 158 -10.27 -42.06 -7.15
CA GLY A 158 -10.01 -41.63 -8.53
C GLY A 158 -11.17 -40.89 -9.21
N LYS A 159 -12.37 -40.89 -8.62
CA LYS A 159 -13.47 -40.05 -9.09
C LYS A 159 -13.16 -38.57 -8.85
N VAL A 160 -13.69 -37.72 -9.72
CA VAL A 160 -13.50 -36.26 -9.67
C VAL A 160 -14.77 -35.62 -9.14
N VAL A 161 -14.63 -34.65 -8.25
CA VAL A 161 -15.72 -33.90 -7.63
C VAL A 161 -15.51 -32.40 -7.85
N VAL A 162 -16.62 -31.68 -8.07
CA VAL A 162 -16.67 -30.22 -8.14
C VAL A 162 -17.38 -29.71 -6.88
N LEU A 163 -16.73 -28.81 -6.15
CA LEU A 163 -17.15 -28.34 -4.83
C LEU A 163 -17.30 -26.81 -4.86
N ASP A 164 -18.50 -26.30 -5.13
CA ASP A 164 -18.80 -24.86 -5.29
C ASP A 164 -18.86 -24.06 -3.97
N GLU A 165 -18.99 -24.76 -2.84
CA GLU A 165 -19.05 -24.17 -1.49
C GLU A 165 -17.69 -24.30 -0.77
N PHE A 166 -16.57 -24.22 -1.50
CA PHE A 166 -15.23 -24.29 -0.89
C PHE A 166 -14.85 -22.93 -0.30
N ILE A 167 -14.72 -22.86 1.02
CA ILE A 167 -14.43 -21.62 1.74
C ILE A 167 -13.10 -21.75 2.50
N TYR A 168 -12.06 -21.05 2.02
CA TYR A 168 -10.73 -21.03 2.61
C TYR A 168 -10.29 -19.59 2.96
N PRO A 169 -9.69 -19.34 4.14
CA PRO A 169 -9.31 -20.30 5.19
C PRO A 169 -10.39 -20.58 6.23
N THR A 170 -11.61 -20.05 6.09
CA THR A 170 -12.66 -20.11 7.12
C THR A 170 -12.99 -21.53 7.60
N ASN A 171 -13.06 -22.50 6.69
CA ASN A 171 -13.38 -23.89 7.04
C ASN A 171 -12.14 -24.78 7.22
N GLN A 172 -10.96 -24.17 7.40
CA GLN A 172 -9.69 -24.88 7.59
C GLN A 172 -9.61 -25.50 8.99
N PHE A 173 -9.11 -26.73 9.09
CA PHE A 173 -8.84 -27.40 10.36
C PHE A 173 -7.61 -28.30 10.28
N LEU A 174 -7.07 -28.65 11.45
CA LEU A 174 -5.90 -29.52 11.62
C LEU A 174 -6.32 -30.83 12.26
N GLU A 175 -5.94 -31.94 11.66
CA GLU A 175 -6.19 -33.28 12.18
C GLU A 175 -5.03 -34.20 11.82
N LEU A 176 -4.53 -34.98 12.80
CA LEU A 176 -3.41 -35.92 12.61
C LEU A 176 -2.16 -35.31 11.94
N GLY A 177 -1.90 -34.01 12.16
CA GLY A 177 -0.76 -33.29 11.57
C GLY A 177 -0.93 -32.93 10.09
N ARG A 178 -2.11 -33.13 9.51
CA ARG A 178 -2.50 -32.71 8.16
C ARG A 178 -3.48 -31.54 8.24
N GLU A 179 -3.43 -30.68 7.23
CA GLU A 179 -4.35 -29.56 7.07
C GLU A 179 -5.45 -29.90 6.07
N PHE A 180 -6.68 -29.61 6.46
CA PHE A 180 -7.86 -29.85 5.64
C PHE A 180 -8.77 -28.63 5.59
N VAL A 181 -9.64 -28.60 4.57
CA VAL A 181 -10.84 -27.77 4.53
C VAL A 181 -12.04 -28.69 4.41
N HIS A 182 -13.05 -28.51 5.26
CA HIS A 182 -14.29 -29.25 5.11
C HIS A 182 -15.23 -28.53 4.13
N VAL A 183 -15.91 -29.31 3.29
CA VAL A 183 -17.01 -28.86 2.43
C VAL A 183 -18.23 -29.74 2.68
N GLY A 184 -19.41 -29.14 2.78
CA GLY A 184 -20.65 -29.81 3.12
C GLY A 184 -21.03 -29.69 4.59
N SER A 185 -21.97 -30.53 5.03
CA SER A 185 -22.59 -30.46 6.36
C SER A 185 -23.10 -31.84 6.79
N GLY A 186 -23.53 -31.99 8.05
CA GLY A 186 -24.07 -33.26 8.55
C GLY A 186 -25.29 -33.77 7.78
N THR A 187 -26.06 -32.89 7.12
CA THR A 187 -27.22 -33.29 6.28
C THR A 187 -26.85 -33.58 4.84
N LYS A 188 -25.82 -32.91 4.29
CA LYS A 188 -25.35 -33.10 2.92
C LYS A 188 -24.26 -34.18 2.81
N GLY A 189 -23.64 -34.57 3.92
CA GLY A 189 -22.36 -35.29 3.93
C GLY A 189 -21.16 -34.37 3.78
N HIS A 190 -19.96 -34.91 3.96
CA HIS A 190 -18.71 -34.15 4.00
C HIS A 190 -17.70 -34.60 2.93
N TYR A 191 -16.98 -33.61 2.39
CA TYR A 191 -15.71 -33.78 1.69
C TYR A 191 -14.61 -33.10 2.50
N PHE A 192 -13.46 -33.75 2.63
CA PHE A 192 -12.30 -33.23 3.32
C PHE A 192 -11.19 -32.97 2.31
N VAL A 193 -10.98 -31.70 1.97
CA VAL A 193 -9.98 -31.28 1.00
C VAL A 193 -8.64 -31.19 1.70
N GLU A 194 -7.65 -31.95 1.25
CA GLU A 194 -6.30 -31.94 1.82
C GLU A 194 -5.48 -30.76 1.27
N LEU A 195 -4.92 -29.95 2.18
CA LEU A 195 -4.10 -28.78 1.84
C LEU A 195 -2.60 -29.03 1.96
N SER A 196 -2.19 -30.12 2.62
CA SER A 196 -0.76 -30.41 2.87
C SER A 196 -0.01 -30.89 1.62
N GLY A 197 -0.72 -31.23 0.55
CA GLY A 197 -0.14 -31.78 -0.69
C GLY A 197 0.43 -30.72 -1.64
N ARG A 198 1.38 -31.16 -2.49
CA ARG A 198 1.88 -30.34 -3.62
C ARG A 198 0.78 -29.84 -4.56
N PRO A 199 -0.29 -30.60 -4.87
CA PRO A 199 -1.34 -30.13 -5.76
C PRO A 199 -2.06 -28.88 -5.24
N TRP A 200 -2.40 -28.83 -3.95
CA TRP A 200 -2.94 -27.62 -3.32
C TRP A 200 -1.97 -26.45 -3.43
N LEU A 201 -0.72 -26.65 -3.01
CA LEU A 201 0.32 -25.61 -3.07
C LEU A 201 0.48 -25.05 -4.48
N GLY A 202 0.49 -25.92 -5.50
CA GLY A 202 0.59 -25.51 -6.90
C GLY A 202 -0.57 -24.64 -7.37
N ALA A 203 -1.80 -25.11 -7.21
CA ALA A 203 -3.00 -24.38 -7.64
C ALA A 203 -3.19 -23.08 -6.83
N TYR A 204 -3.01 -23.13 -5.52
CA TYR A 204 -3.23 -21.98 -4.64
C TYR A 204 -2.14 -20.91 -4.80
N GLU A 205 -0.87 -21.29 -4.96
CA GLU A 205 0.19 -20.32 -5.27
C GLU A 205 -0.05 -19.67 -6.65
N ALA A 206 -0.68 -20.36 -7.60
CA ALA A 206 -1.11 -19.74 -8.85
C ALA A 206 -2.22 -18.69 -8.64
N VAL A 207 -3.20 -18.96 -7.78
CA VAL A 207 -4.21 -17.96 -7.38
C VAL A 207 -3.55 -16.74 -6.71
N LYS A 208 -2.57 -16.95 -5.82
CA LYS A 208 -1.82 -15.86 -5.20
C LYS A 208 -1.05 -15.02 -6.22
N ARG A 209 -0.43 -15.65 -7.24
CA ARG A 209 0.25 -14.93 -8.31
C ARG A 209 -0.73 -14.13 -9.17
N TYR A 210 -1.88 -14.68 -9.51
CA TYR A 210 -2.96 -13.93 -10.16
C TYR A 210 -3.35 -12.70 -9.32
N ARG A 211 -3.55 -12.89 -8.01
CA ARG A 211 -3.89 -11.78 -7.12
C ARG A 211 -2.83 -10.68 -7.14
N ARG A 212 -1.57 -11.08 -7.07
CA ARG A 212 -0.42 -10.19 -7.03
C ARG A 212 -0.19 -9.38 -8.31
N PHE A 213 -0.36 -10.02 -9.47
CA PHE A 213 0.04 -9.43 -10.75
C PHE A 213 -1.13 -8.92 -11.59
N ILE A 214 -2.35 -9.38 -11.34
CA ILE A 214 -3.53 -9.05 -12.15
C ILE A 214 -4.60 -8.33 -11.31
N ASN A 215 -5.07 -8.95 -10.22
CA ASN A 215 -6.18 -8.41 -9.44
C ASN A 215 -5.94 -8.53 -7.94
N HIS A 216 -5.61 -7.41 -7.28
CA HIS A 216 -5.34 -7.44 -5.85
C HIS A 216 -6.58 -7.78 -5.00
N ASP A 217 -7.78 -7.53 -5.52
CA ASP A 217 -9.09 -7.75 -4.91
C ASP A 217 -9.65 -9.16 -5.21
N VAL A 218 -8.88 -10.17 -4.83
CA VAL A 218 -9.36 -11.56 -4.73
C VAL A 218 -9.81 -11.78 -3.29
N PRO A 219 -11.09 -12.08 -3.02
CA PRO A 219 -11.61 -12.19 -1.67
C PRO A 219 -11.00 -13.38 -0.93
N GLU A 220 -10.35 -13.12 0.19
CA GLU A 220 -9.97 -14.14 1.17
C GLU A 220 -11.23 -14.57 1.95
N GLY A 221 -11.46 -15.88 2.11
CA GLY A 221 -12.66 -16.39 2.80
C GLY A 221 -13.96 -16.33 1.98
N GLY A 222 -13.89 -16.02 0.68
CA GLY A 222 -15.01 -16.15 -0.25
C GLY A 222 -15.30 -17.61 -0.61
N SER A 223 -16.50 -17.88 -1.15
CA SER A 223 -16.83 -19.18 -1.74
C SER A 223 -16.17 -19.31 -3.10
N TRP A 224 -15.31 -20.31 -3.25
CA TRP A 224 -14.69 -20.70 -4.51
C TRP A 224 -15.22 -22.05 -4.95
N THR A 225 -15.01 -22.38 -6.22
CA THR A 225 -15.22 -23.73 -6.73
C THR A 225 -13.88 -24.46 -6.72
N LEU A 226 -13.81 -25.57 -5.99
CA LEU A 226 -12.67 -26.48 -6.02
C LEU A 226 -13.01 -27.71 -6.85
N VAL A 227 -12.12 -28.09 -7.77
CA VAL A 227 -12.16 -29.40 -8.41
C VAL A 227 -11.07 -30.26 -7.83
N GLY A 228 -11.43 -31.47 -7.42
CA GLY A 228 -10.46 -32.39 -6.84
C GLY A 228 -10.78 -33.85 -7.10
N ARG A 229 -9.78 -34.69 -6.87
CA ARG A 229 -9.87 -36.13 -7.01
C ARG A 229 -10.07 -36.77 -5.64
N ILE A 230 -11.02 -37.69 -5.54
CA ILE A 230 -11.22 -38.46 -4.32
C ILE A 230 -10.06 -39.44 -4.15
N THR A 231 -9.40 -39.39 -3.00
CA THR A 231 -8.25 -40.24 -2.67
C THR A 231 -8.57 -41.30 -1.62
N GLY A 232 -9.67 -41.14 -0.89
CA GLY A 232 -10.09 -42.11 0.10
C GLY A 232 -11.26 -41.63 0.96
N LEU A 233 -11.46 -42.31 2.07
CA LEU A 233 -12.52 -42.04 3.05
C LEU A 233 -11.87 -41.87 4.43
N GLU A 234 -12.16 -40.78 5.11
CA GLU A 234 -11.60 -40.46 6.43
C GLU A 234 -12.69 -40.14 7.45
N LEU A 235 -12.40 -40.41 8.72
CA LEU A 235 -13.23 -40.06 9.88
C LEU A 235 -12.51 -38.95 10.65
N LEU A 236 -12.95 -37.69 10.47
CA LEU A 236 -12.29 -36.51 11.02
C LEU A 236 -13.25 -35.65 11.85
N VAL A 237 -12.72 -34.69 12.61
CA VAL A 237 -13.53 -33.68 13.30
C VAL A 237 -13.42 -32.33 12.57
N PRO A 238 -14.43 -31.94 11.76
CA PRO A 238 -14.36 -30.76 10.90
C PRO A 238 -14.64 -29.48 11.69
N GLN A 239 -13.69 -29.08 12.55
CA GLN A 239 -13.81 -27.86 13.35
C GLN A 239 -12.49 -27.12 13.46
N ALA A 240 -12.53 -25.83 13.13
CA ALA A 240 -11.47 -24.88 13.42
C ALA A 240 -11.50 -24.52 14.91
N GLY A 241 -10.60 -25.10 15.72
CA GLY A 241 -10.50 -24.78 17.14
C GLY A 241 -9.69 -25.80 17.95
N LYS A 242 -9.12 -25.36 19.09
CA LYS A 242 -8.44 -26.26 20.05
C LYS A 242 -9.44 -27.14 20.81
N GLU A 243 -10.62 -26.61 21.10
CA GLU A 243 -11.74 -27.35 21.69
C GLU A 243 -12.67 -27.82 20.58
N LYS A 244 -12.74 -29.15 20.41
CA LYS A 244 -13.56 -29.80 19.40
C LYS A 244 -14.94 -30.13 19.99
N THR A 245 -15.93 -29.30 19.70
CA THR A 245 -17.33 -29.46 20.09
C THR A 245 -18.18 -30.20 19.05
N VAL A 246 -17.70 -30.28 17.80
CA VAL A 246 -18.33 -31.07 16.74
C VAL A 246 -17.91 -32.54 16.87
N GLY A 247 -18.85 -33.46 16.70
CA GLY A 247 -18.56 -34.90 16.69
C GLY A 247 -17.79 -35.33 15.44
N VAL A 248 -17.18 -36.52 15.50
CA VAL A 248 -16.51 -37.13 14.34
C VAL A 248 -17.49 -37.31 13.17
N GLN A 249 -17.02 -37.02 11.96
CA GLN A 249 -17.79 -37.14 10.71
C GLN A 249 -17.01 -37.95 9.68
N TRP A 250 -17.69 -38.85 8.99
CA TRP A 250 -17.16 -39.49 7.80
C TRP A 250 -17.19 -38.51 6.63
N GLY A 251 -16.11 -38.42 5.88
CA GLY A 251 -16.04 -37.62 4.66
C GLY A 251 -15.03 -38.17 3.66
N TRP A 252 -15.29 -37.91 2.39
CA TRP A 252 -14.39 -38.31 1.31
C TRP A 252 -13.18 -37.38 1.26
N SER A 253 -11.97 -37.93 1.32
CA SER A 253 -10.73 -37.18 1.18
C SER A 253 -10.55 -36.77 -0.27
N VAL A 254 -10.22 -35.49 -0.49
CA VAL A 254 -10.11 -34.88 -1.82
C VAL A 254 -8.75 -34.23 -1.98
N GLU A 255 -8.01 -34.64 -3.00
CA GLU A 255 -6.79 -33.97 -3.46
C GLU A 255 -7.16 -32.87 -4.48
N PRO A 256 -6.78 -31.61 -4.23
CA PRO A 256 -7.04 -30.50 -5.15
C PRO A 256 -6.40 -30.68 -6.52
N MET A 257 -7.17 -30.40 -7.57
CA MET A 257 -6.68 -30.36 -8.96
C MET A 257 -6.72 -28.94 -9.51
N ALA A 258 -7.82 -28.23 -9.27
CA ALA A 258 -8.03 -26.88 -9.78
C ALA A 258 -8.92 -26.03 -8.86
N ILE A 259 -8.77 -24.72 -8.97
CA ILE A 259 -9.52 -23.70 -8.25
C ILE A 259 -10.11 -22.75 -9.29
N TRP A 260 -11.42 -22.59 -9.24
CA TRP A 260 -12.14 -21.53 -9.94
C TRP A 260 -12.60 -20.49 -8.92
N VAL A 261 -12.11 -19.27 -9.08
CA VAL A 261 -12.57 -18.10 -8.31
C VAL A 261 -13.55 -17.33 -9.20
N PRO A 262 -14.85 -17.32 -8.85
CA PRO A 262 -15.88 -16.69 -9.67
C PRO A 262 -15.54 -15.24 -10.05
N ASP A 263 -15.77 -14.90 -11.32
CA ASP A 263 -15.52 -13.56 -11.89
C ASP A 263 -14.09 -13.03 -11.70
N ARG A 264 -13.12 -13.93 -11.47
CA ARG A 264 -11.72 -13.60 -11.24
C ARG A 264 -10.79 -14.46 -12.07
N THR A 265 -10.63 -15.74 -11.73
CA THR A 265 -9.58 -16.57 -12.35
C THR A 265 -9.86 -18.06 -12.26
N PHE A 266 -9.18 -18.79 -13.15
CA PHE A 266 -9.06 -20.23 -13.12
C PHE A 266 -7.59 -20.60 -12.88
N ALA A 267 -7.32 -21.47 -11.92
CA ALA A 267 -5.98 -21.93 -11.58
C ALA A 267 -5.95 -23.43 -11.36
N TRP A 268 -4.84 -24.08 -11.70
CA TRP A 268 -4.71 -25.53 -11.56
C TRP A 268 -3.30 -25.96 -11.20
N ALA A 269 -3.22 -27.13 -10.57
CA ALA A 269 -1.97 -27.80 -10.31
C ALA A 269 -1.36 -28.28 -11.64
N ASN A 270 -0.07 -28.02 -11.82
CA ASN A 270 0.68 -28.47 -12.99
C ASN A 270 2.06 -28.96 -12.51
N PRO A 271 2.27 -30.28 -12.39
CA PRO A 271 3.53 -30.83 -11.91
C PRO A 271 4.71 -30.57 -12.87
N HIS A 272 4.44 -30.22 -14.12
CA HIS A 272 5.45 -29.88 -15.11
C HIS A 272 5.81 -28.38 -15.10
N ALA A 273 5.03 -27.54 -14.41
CA ALA A 273 5.37 -26.14 -14.21
C ALA A 273 6.41 -26.00 -13.09
N GLU A 274 7.41 -25.15 -13.29
CA GLU A 274 8.45 -24.85 -12.30
C GLU A 274 7.85 -24.44 -10.94
N LYS A 275 6.72 -23.72 -10.98
CA LYS A 275 6.01 -23.21 -9.79
C LYS A 275 4.92 -24.16 -9.26
N GLY A 276 4.84 -25.38 -9.76
CA GLY A 276 3.89 -26.43 -9.33
C GLY A 276 2.43 -26.24 -9.76
N GLY A 277 2.08 -25.10 -10.35
CA GLY A 277 0.75 -24.79 -10.87
C GLY A 277 0.76 -23.52 -11.69
N GLN A 278 -0.35 -23.24 -12.36
CA GLN A 278 -0.51 -22.07 -13.21
C GLN A 278 -1.94 -21.56 -13.18
N PHE A 279 -2.12 -20.27 -13.46
CA PHE A 279 -3.43 -19.67 -13.69
C PHE A 279 -3.64 -19.37 -15.17
N ALA A 280 -4.91 -19.24 -15.57
CA ALA A 280 -5.29 -19.00 -16.96
C ALA A 280 -4.64 -17.71 -17.49
N GLY A 281 -3.90 -17.83 -18.61
CA GLY A 281 -3.16 -16.73 -19.21
C GLY A 281 -1.79 -16.42 -18.57
N GLU A 282 -1.36 -17.14 -17.51
CA GLU A 282 -0.04 -16.90 -16.89
C GLU A 282 1.14 -17.00 -17.87
N PRO A 283 1.22 -17.99 -18.79
CA PRO A 283 2.34 -18.11 -19.73
C PRO A 283 2.45 -16.94 -20.71
N GLU A 284 1.32 -16.33 -21.09
CA GLU A 284 1.26 -15.17 -22.00
C GLU A 284 1.10 -13.85 -21.24
N MET A 285 1.29 -13.83 -19.91
CA MET A 285 0.91 -12.71 -19.06
C MET A 285 1.56 -11.40 -19.48
N GLU A 286 2.88 -11.40 -19.74
CA GLU A 286 3.60 -10.19 -20.14
C GLU A 286 3.25 -9.74 -21.56
N LYS A 287 2.81 -10.65 -22.44
CA LYS A 287 2.29 -10.30 -23.77
C LYS A 287 0.93 -9.61 -23.66
N ILE A 288 0.03 -10.12 -22.81
CA ILE A 288 -1.28 -9.52 -22.55
C ILE A 288 -1.12 -8.13 -21.92
N LYS A 289 -0.29 -8.02 -20.88
CA LYS A 289 -0.03 -6.76 -20.17
C LYS A 289 0.77 -5.76 -21.02
N GLY A 290 1.68 -6.25 -21.87
CA GLY A 290 2.57 -5.41 -22.68
C GLY A 290 1.87 -4.43 -23.62
N ALA A 291 0.62 -4.70 -23.99
CA ALA A 291 -0.22 -3.79 -24.76
C ALA A 291 -0.75 -2.59 -23.95
N LEU A 292 -0.80 -2.71 -22.61
CA LEU A 292 -1.32 -1.70 -21.70
C LEU A 292 -0.22 -0.82 -21.08
N TYR A 293 1.05 -1.23 -21.17
CA TYR A 293 2.16 -0.47 -20.61
C TYR A 293 2.42 0.82 -21.38
N THR A 294 2.44 1.95 -20.66
CA THR A 294 2.84 3.25 -21.24
C THR A 294 4.35 3.41 -21.26
N VAL A 295 5.05 2.81 -20.29
CA VAL A 295 6.51 2.79 -20.20
C VAL A 295 6.98 1.34 -20.16
N LYS A 296 7.99 1.03 -20.98
CA LYS A 296 8.49 -0.35 -21.15
C LYS A 296 9.92 -0.55 -20.64
N SER A 297 10.71 0.51 -20.54
CA SER A 297 12.09 0.48 -20.08
C SER A 297 12.49 1.82 -19.48
N VAL A 298 13.52 1.79 -18.63
CA VAL A 298 14.18 2.99 -18.12
C VAL A 298 15.41 3.27 -19.00
N PRO A 299 15.51 4.45 -19.66
CA PRO A 299 16.71 4.84 -20.41
C PRO A 299 17.98 4.83 -19.54
N ASP A 300 19.13 4.57 -20.15
CA ASP A 300 20.42 4.54 -19.43
C ASP A 300 20.83 5.94 -18.91
N ASP A 301 20.42 6.98 -19.63
CA ASP A 301 20.65 8.40 -19.31
C ASP A 301 19.50 9.03 -18.50
N ALA A 302 18.54 8.23 -18.03
CA ALA A 302 17.37 8.73 -17.30
C ALA A 302 17.77 9.55 -16.07
N THR A 303 17.13 10.70 -15.87
CA THR A 303 17.34 11.53 -14.67
C THR A 303 16.77 10.83 -13.42
N PRO A 304 17.20 11.19 -12.20
CA PRO A 304 16.64 10.63 -10.98
C PRO A 304 15.11 10.76 -10.90
N GLU A 305 14.57 11.89 -11.36
CA GLU A 305 13.13 12.13 -11.42
C GLU A 305 12.42 11.16 -12.37
N GLN A 306 12.99 10.95 -13.56
CA GLN A 306 12.44 10.02 -14.56
C GLN A 306 12.45 8.58 -14.04
N VAL A 307 13.49 8.17 -13.32
CA VAL A 307 13.55 6.84 -12.68
C VAL A 307 12.43 6.68 -11.64
N VAL A 308 12.22 7.68 -10.77
CA VAL A 308 11.15 7.63 -9.76
C VAL A 308 9.76 7.66 -10.40
N GLN A 309 9.57 8.45 -11.46
CA GLN A 309 8.31 8.49 -12.22
C GLN A 309 8.04 7.14 -12.89
N THR A 310 9.06 6.54 -13.51
CA THR A 310 8.95 5.21 -14.12
C THR A 310 8.63 4.15 -13.07
N PHE A 311 9.23 4.22 -11.89
CA PHE A 311 8.94 3.33 -10.77
C PHE A 311 7.48 3.43 -10.30
N ILE A 312 6.95 4.66 -10.17
CA ILE A 312 5.53 4.90 -9.85
C ILE A 312 4.63 4.31 -10.94
N THR A 313 4.93 4.57 -12.21
CA THR A 313 4.17 4.06 -13.36
C THR A 313 4.18 2.54 -13.40
N ALA A 314 5.34 1.90 -13.19
CA ALA A 314 5.48 0.45 -13.16
C ALA A 314 4.57 -0.19 -12.11
N ILE A 315 4.45 0.43 -10.93
CA ILE A 315 3.52 -0.01 -9.89
C ILE A 315 2.07 0.14 -10.37
N LYS A 316 1.68 1.33 -10.82
CA LYS A 316 0.30 1.62 -11.28
C LYS A 316 -0.15 0.71 -12.42
N GLU A 317 0.76 0.33 -13.31
CA GLU A 317 0.49 -0.53 -14.48
C GLU A 317 0.72 -2.03 -14.22
N LYS A 318 1.02 -2.41 -12.99
CA LYS A 318 1.37 -3.79 -12.60
C LYS A 318 2.55 -4.38 -13.40
N ASN A 319 3.46 -3.55 -13.89
CA ASN A 319 4.68 -3.95 -14.59
C ASN A 319 5.81 -4.30 -13.60
N TYR A 320 5.75 -5.51 -13.03
CA TYR A 320 6.74 -5.99 -12.05
C TYR A 320 8.18 -6.06 -12.59
N PRO A 321 8.44 -6.49 -13.84
CA PRO A 321 9.78 -6.43 -14.41
C PRO A 321 10.38 -5.02 -14.43
N LEU A 322 9.62 -4.02 -14.88
CA LEU A 322 10.06 -2.62 -14.90
C LEU A 322 10.26 -2.05 -13.49
N TYR A 323 9.40 -2.44 -12.54
CA TYR A 323 9.57 -2.09 -11.13
C TYR A 323 10.91 -2.60 -10.58
N LEU A 324 11.27 -3.86 -10.87
CA LEU A 324 12.57 -4.41 -10.47
C LEU A 324 13.75 -3.73 -11.19
N ASP A 325 13.56 -3.31 -12.43
CA ASP A 325 14.60 -2.65 -13.22
C ASP A 325 14.97 -1.26 -12.67
N CYS A 326 14.03 -0.58 -12.02
CA CYS A 326 14.27 0.69 -11.33
C CYS A 326 15.05 0.53 -10.00
N ILE A 327 15.14 -0.69 -9.45
CA ILE A 327 15.75 -0.97 -8.14
C ILE A 327 17.22 -1.36 -8.32
N ASP A 328 18.07 -0.89 -7.38
CA ASP A 328 19.50 -1.23 -7.34
C ASP A 328 19.70 -2.75 -7.50
N PRO A 329 20.47 -3.21 -8.50
CA PRO A 329 20.71 -4.63 -8.74
C PRO A 329 21.19 -5.39 -7.49
N ASN A 330 21.96 -4.74 -6.62
CA ASN A 330 22.46 -5.34 -5.38
C ASN A 330 21.34 -5.69 -4.38
N ARG A 331 20.16 -5.06 -4.53
CA ARG A 331 18.98 -5.32 -3.71
C ARG A 331 18.09 -6.43 -4.27
N ARG A 332 18.48 -7.09 -5.37
CA ARG A 332 17.69 -8.13 -6.04
C ARG A 332 18.51 -9.36 -6.47
N THR A 333 19.71 -9.55 -5.91
CA THR A 333 20.62 -10.65 -6.29
C THR A 333 20.22 -12.01 -5.70
N THR A 334 19.67 -12.05 -4.49
CA THR A 334 19.33 -13.30 -3.80
C THR A 334 17.83 -13.59 -3.84
N PRO A 335 17.41 -14.86 -3.71
CA PRO A 335 15.98 -15.22 -3.60
C PRO A 335 15.27 -14.49 -2.47
N THR A 336 15.91 -14.33 -1.31
CA THR A 336 15.38 -13.58 -0.17
C THR A 336 15.19 -12.10 -0.50
N ALA A 337 16.14 -11.50 -1.22
CA ALA A 337 16.06 -10.11 -1.64
C ALA A 337 14.93 -9.89 -2.67
N LEU A 338 14.77 -10.81 -3.63
CA LEU A 338 13.65 -10.80 -4.57
C LEU A 338 12.30 -10.98 -3.86
N SER A 339 12.23 -11.85 -2.86
CA SER A 339 11.04 -12.02 -2.02
C SER A 339 10.68 -10.72 -1.27
N LEU A 340 11.68 -10.00 -0.77
CA LEU A 340 11.47 -8.69 -0.12
C LEU A 340 10.99 -7.63 -1.11
N CYS A 341 11.54 -7.60 -2.33
CA CYS A 341 11.03 -6.74 -3.42
C CYS A 341 9.57 -7.02 -3.72
N LEU A 342 9.19 -8.30 -3.75
CA LEU A 342 7.82 -8.78 -4.00
C LEU A 342 6.86 -8.43 -2.85
N TYR A 343 7.32 -8.51 -1.60
CA TYR A 343 6.56 -8.06 -0.44
C TYR A 343 6.25 -6.57 -0.53
N HIS A 344 7.24 -5.73 -0.86
CA HIS A 344 7.02 -4.29 -1.00
C HIS A 344 6.22 -3.92 -2.26
N TRP A 345 6.30 -4.74 -3.31
CA TRP A 345 5.41 -4.64 -4.46
C TRP A 345 3.94 -4.75 -4.02
N ASP A 346 3.57 -5.79 -3.26
CA ASP A 346 2.19 -5.97 -2.77
C ASP A 346 1.72 -4.78 -1.94
N TRP A 347 2.58 -4.27 -1.05
CA TRP A 347 2.28 -3.08 -0.26
C TRP A 347 2.06 -1.83 -1.10
N HIS A 348 2.88 -1.62 -2.12
CA HIS A 348 2.71 -0.48 -3.01
C HIS A 348 1.40 -0.58 -3.81
N GLN A 349 1.04 -1.78 -4.27
CA GLN A 349 -0.26 -2.02 -4.93
C GLN A 349 -1.43 -1.63 -4.03
N SER A 350 -1.47 -2.14 -2.79
CA SER A 350 -2.54 -1.79 -1.84
C SER A 350 -2.56 -0.30 -1.52
N ARG A 351 -1.41 0.36 -1.33
CA ARG A 351 -1.38 1.81 -1.05
C ARG A 351 -1.94 2.65 -2.21
N PHE A 352 -1.65 2.26 -3.46
CA PHE A 352 -2.23 2.95 -4.62
C PHE A 352 -3.72 2.64 -4.81
N ALA A 353 -4.19 1.48 -4.34
CA ALA A 353 -5.61 1.16 -4.33
C ALA A 353 -6.35 1.99 -3.25
N ASP A 354 -5.81 2.05 -2.04
CA ASP A 354 -6.58 2.42 -0.85
C ASP A 354 -6.22 3.79 -0.25
N LEU A 355 -5.00 4.28 -0.43
CA LEU A 355 -4.47 5.42 0.34
C LEU A 355 -4.19 6.66 -0.50
N TYR A 356 -3.56 6.49 -1.67
CA TYR A 356 -3.22 7.61 -2.56
C TYR A 356 -3.29 7.21 -4.03
N CYS A 357 -3.64 8.15 -4.92
CA CYS A 357 -3.76 7.89 -6.35
C CYS A 357 -2.73 8.68 -7.19
N HIS A 358 -2.20 9.79 -6.66
CA HIS A 358 -1.24 10.63 -7.36
C HIS A 358 0.01 10.85 -6.52
N VAL A 359 1.16 10.96 -7.18
CA VAL A 359 2.45 11.25 -6.52
C VAL A 359 3.17 12.30 -7.35
N GLU A 360 3.55 13.39 -6.68
CA GLU A 360 4.45 14.39 -7.23
C GLU A 360 5.90 14.04 -6.89
N VAL A 361 6.79 14.24 -7.86
CA VAL A 361 8.22 14.01 -7.72
C VAL A 361 8.92 15.37 -7.71
N GLY A 362 9.58 15.69 -6.60
CA GLY A 362 10.38 16.89 -6.46
C GLY A 362 11.70 16.83 -7.25
N LYS A 363 12.43 17.94 -7.25
CA LYS A 363 13.75 18.03 -7.89
C LYS A 363 14.80 17.26 -7.10
N ALA A 364 15.72 16.61 -7.81
CA ALA A 364 16.81 15.87 -7.21
C ALA A 364 18.01 16.74 -6.87
N GLU A 365 18.58 16.51 -5.69
CA GLU A 365 19.87 17.03 -5.26
C GLU A 365 20.91 15.91 -5.34
N THR A 366 21.97 16.12 -6.14
CA THR A 366 22.99 15.09 -6.39
C THR A 366 24.27 15.34 -5.60
N ARG A 367 24.82 14.29 -5.00
CA ARG A 367 26.08 14.31 -4.26
C ARG A 367 26.96 13.11 -4.57
N VAL A 368 28.28 13.33 -4.61
CA VAL A 368 29.28 12.25 -4.67
C VAL A 368 29.45 11.67 -3.27
N LEU A 369 29.23 10.35 -3.13
CA LEU A 369 29.43 9.61 -1.89
C LEU A 369 30.84 9.03 -1.77
N LYS A 370 31.40 8.56 -2.88
CA LYS A 370 32.71 7.89 -2.96
C LYS A 370 33.33 8.14 -4.33
N GLY A 371 34.66 8.11 -4.38
CA GLY A 371 35.43 8.34 -5.61
C GLY A 371 35.79 9.81 -5.80
N PHE A 372 36.56 10.08 -6.85
CA PHE A 372 37.05 11.41 -7.17
C PHE A 372 36.40 11.90 -8.46
N ASP A 373 35.75 13.07 -8.40
CA ASP A 373 35.19 13.73 -9.59
C ASP A 373 36.02 14.99 -9.91
N PRO A 374 36.89 14.96 -10.93
CA PRO A 374 37.75 16.09 -11.27
C PRO A 374 36.99 17.29 -11.87
N GLY A 375 35.76 17.06 -12.38
CA GLY A 375 34.93 18.09 -13.02
C GLY A 375 33.94 18.76 -12.07
N ARG A 376 33.81 18.24 -10.84
CA ARG A 376 32.98 18.86 -9.81
C ARG A 376 33.74 20.05 -9.26
N GLY A 377 33.22 21.26 -9.42
CA GLY A 377 33.81 22.49 -8.88
C GLY A 377 33.71 22.59 -7.36
N ASP A 378 34.09 21.54 -6.64
CA ASP A 378 34.19 21.54 -5.19
C ASP A 378 35.48 22.25 -4.74
N ILE A 379 35.51 22.67 -3.47
CA ILE A 379 36.63 23.43 -2.93
C ILE A 379 37.94 22.63 -3.02
N LYS A 380 37.88 21.30 -2.99
CA LYS A 380 39.07 20.45 -3.03
C LYS A 380 39.68 20.41 -4.44
N THR A 381 38.87 20.26 -5.49
CA THR A 381 39.35 20.26 -6.88
C THR A 381 39.89 21.62 -7.33
N PHE A 382 39.44 22.71 -6.71
CA PHE A 382 39.97 24.06 -6.96
C PHE A 382 41.47 24.18 -6.62
N PHE A 383 41.94 23.48 -5.58
CA PHE A 383 43.35 23.56 -5.14
C PHE A 383 44.26 22.52 -5.81
N LEU A 384 43.73 21.63 -6.65
CA LEU A 384 44.50 20.55 -7.27
C LEU A 384 44.92 20.94 -8.69
N SER A 385 46.18 20.70 -9.03
CA SER A 385 46.65 20.80 -10.42
C SER A 385 46.05 19.67 -11.27
N GLU A 386 46.04 19.81 -12.60
CA GLU A 386 45.57 18.74 -13.50
C GLU A 386 46.37 17.44 -13.33
N GLU A 387 47.66 17.53 -12.99
CA GLU A 387 48.49 16.35 -12.66
C GLU A 387 48.07 15.69 -11.33
N ASP A 388 47.72 16.48 -10.32
CA ASP A 388 47.24 15.95 -9.03
C ASP A 388 45.86 15.30 -9.18
N LYS A 389 44.97 15.92 -9.96
CA LYS A 389 43.67 15.34 -10.32
C LYS A 389 43.84 13.99 -11.02
N ALA A 390 44.77 13.88 -11.97
CA ALA A 390 45.05 12.63 -12.67
C ALA A 390 45.65 11.54 -11.75
N LYS A 391 46.55 11.91 -10.82
CA LYS A 391 47.10 10.97 -9.83
C LYS A 391 46.03 10.46 -8.87
N ILE A 392 45.18 11.35 -8.36
CA ILE A 392 44.08 10.98 -7.45
C ILE A 392 43.08 10.09 -8.18
N ALA A 393 42.69 10.42 -9.42
CA ALA A 393 41.79 9.59 -10.22
C ALA A 393 42.34 8.16 -10.42
N LYS A 394 43.65 7.99 -10.59
CA LYS A 394 44.29 6.68 -10.75
C LYS A 394 44.22 5.80 -9.48
N HIS A 395 44.16 6.41 -8.30
CA HIS A 395 44.10 5.71 -7.02
C HIS A 395 42.70 5.75 -6.38
N ALA A 396 41.79 6.56 -6.91
CA ALA A 396 40.41 6.61 -6.46
C ALA A 396 39.72 5.29 -6.79
N GLY A 397 39.00 4.75 -5.80
CA GLY A 397 38.04 3.69 -6.07
C GLY A 397 36.85 4.21 -6.87
N GLU A 398 35.92 3.31 -7.20
CA GLU A 398 34.77 3.61 -8.04
C GLU A 398 34.01 4.89 -7.63
N LEU A 399 33.64 5.70 -8.62
CA LEU A 399 32.81 6.88 -8.44
C LEU A 399 31.38 6.45 -8.14
N VAL A 400 30.90 6.79 -6.95
CA VAL A 400 29.54 6.54 -6.51
C VAL A 400 28.86 7.87 -6.23
N GLU A 401 27.76 8.10 -6.92
CA GLU A 401 26.90 9.26 -6.72
C GLU A 401 25.57 8.83 -6.14
N GLU A 402 24.99 9.71 -5.33
CA GLU A 402 23.66 9.60 -4.76
C GLU A 402 22.83 10.81 -5.13
N ALA A 403 21.57 10.59 -5.45
CA ALA A 403 20.58 11.64 -5.63
C ALA A 403 19.48 11.48 -4.57
N GLU A 404 19.10 12.59 -3.94
CA GLU A 404 17.97 12.67 -3.03
C GLU A 404 16.88 13.56 -3.66
N LEU A 405 15.64 13.07 -3.68
CA LEU A 405 14.47 13.88 -4.03
C LEU A 405 13.34 13.61 -3.04
N LYS A 406 12.32 14.48 -3.01
CA LYS A 406 11.13 14.27 -2.17
C LYS A 406 9.93 13.91 -3.02
N THR A 407 9.15 12.92 -2.57
CA THR A 407 7.85 12.58 -3.13
C THR A 407 6.72 13.07 -2.24
N VAL A 408 5.60 13.46 -2.86
CA VAL A 408 4.39 13.89 -2.16
C VAL A 408 3.22 13.13 -2.75
N ALA A 409 2.56 12.32 -1.93
CA ALA A 409 1.38 11.56 -2.33
C ALA A 409 0.08 12.33 -2.07
N TYR A 410 -0.94 12.11 -2.90
CA TYR A 410 -2.27 12.70 -2.77
C TYR A 410 -3.36 11.64 -2.96
N ASP A 411 -4.40 11.71 -2.13
CA ASP A 411 -5.61 10.88 -2.25
C ASP A 411 -6.51 11.34 -3.42
N GLU A 412 -7.61 10.62 -3.65
CA GLU A 412 -8.57 10.93 -4.73
C GLU A 412 -9.24 12.30 -4.60
N ARG A 413 -9.30 12.85 -3.38
CA ARG A 413 -9.86 14.17 -3.10
C ARG A 413 -8.81 15.26 -3.29
N GLY A 414 -7.59 14.89 -3.69
CA GLY A 414 -6.46 15.78 -3.83
C GLY A 414 -5.82 16.16 -2.51
N LEU A 415 -6.14 15.49 -1.40
CA LEU A 415 -5.57 15.78 -0.10
C LEU A 415 -4.21 15.09 0.04
N GLN A 416 -3.21 15.81 0.51
CA GLN A 416 -1.88 15.26 0.73
C GLN A 416 -1.93 14.08 1.73
N TYR A 417 -1.37 12.95 1.33
CA TYR A 417 -1.21 11.76 2.18
C TYR A 417 0.18 11.73 2.81
N GLY A 418 0.25 11.78 4.14
CA GLY A 418 1.51 11.80 4.88
C GLY A 418 2.39 13.04 4.64
N SER A 419 3.52 13.09 5.34
CA SER A 419 4.58 14.07 5.09
C SER A 419 5.38 13.71 3.83
N PRO A 420 5.95 14.69 3.10
CA PRO A 420 6.83 14.42 1.96
C PRO A 420 7.93 13.42 2.31
N LYS A 421 8.12 12.40 1.49
CA LYS A 421 9.05 11.29 1.76
C LYS A 421 10.32 11.43 0.92
N PRO A 422 11.52 11.28 1.51
CA PRO A 422 12.74 11.23 0.72
C PRO A 422 12.82 9.95 -0.12
N ARG A 423 13.40 10.06 -1.31
CA ARG A 423 13.75 8.96 -2.20
C ARG A 423 15.23 9.07 -2.52
N PHE A 424 15.96 7.98 -2.30
CA PHE A 424 17.39 7.90 -2.52
C PHE A 424 17.67 7.06 -3.75
N LEU A 425 18.51 7.58 -4.62
CA LEU A 425 18.99 6.90 -5.81
C LEU A 425 20.51 6.85 -5.81
N LYS A 426 21.07 5.81 -6.40
CA LYS A 426 22.51 5.63 -6.54
C LYS A 426 22.86 5.32 -7.99
N ARG A 427 24.00 5.83 -8.46
CA ARG A 427 24.67 5.37 -9.68
C ARG A 427 26.15 5.15 -9.43
N ILE A 428 26.76 4.30 -10.25
CA ILE A 428 28.18 3.95 -10.21
C ILE A 428 28.78 4.33 -11.57
N GLU A 429 29.96 4.94 -11.56
CA GLU A 429 30.71 5.34 -12.77
C GLU A 429 29.86 6.12 -13.78
N ARG A 430 29.02 7.02 -13.27
CA ARG A 430 28.07 7.83 -14.07
C ARG A 430 27.11 7.01 -14.96
N GLY A 431 26.90 5.73 -14.64
CA GLY A 431 25.87 4.91 -15.28
C GLY A 431 24.45 5.29 -14.87
N ARG A 432 23.51 4.37 -15.10
CA ARG A 432 22.08 4.57 -14.79
C ARG A 432 21.83 4.75 -13.29
N TRP A 433 20.84 5.58 -12.95
CA TRP A 433 20.34 5.76 -11.59
C TRP A 433 19.43 4.61 -11.15
N TYR A 434 19.55 4.21 -9.88
CA TYR A 434 18.75 3.14 -9.28
C TYR A 434 18.22 3.52 -7.91
N ILE A 435 16.98 3.16 -7.61
CA ILE A 435 16.36 3.40 -6.31
C ILE A 435 16.94 2.44 -5.28
N THR A 436 17.40 2.98 -4.14
CA THR A 436 17.99 2.20 -3.05
C THR A 436 17.01 1.96 -1.90
N ASN A 437 16.07 2.88 -1.68
CA ASN A 437 15.04 2.84 -0.64
C ASN A 437 13.64 2.54 -1.21
N TYR A 438 13.53 1.56 -2.12
CA TYR A 438 12.26 1.12 -2.69
C TYR A 438 11.16 0.70 -1.69
N PRO A 439 11.46 0.23 -0.45
CA PRO A 439 10.43 -0.09 0.55
C PRO A 439 9.58 1.10 1.01
N GLN A 440 10.14 2.31 0.92
CA GLN A 440 9.55 3.51 1.48
C GLN A 440 8.25 3.90 0.74
N PRO A 441 7.13 4.15 1.45
CA PRO A 441 5.90 4.69 0.83
C PRO A 441 6.15 6.07 0.22
N PHE A 442 5.23 6.53 -0.62
CA PHE A 442 5.34 7.83 -1.30
C PHE A 442 4.94 9.02 -0.43
#